data_AF-A0A7Y7NFK2-F1
#
_entry.id   AF-A0A7Y7NFK2-F1
#
_cell.length_a   1.000
_cell.length_b   1.000
_cell.length_c   1.000
_cell.angle_alpha   90.00
_cell.angle_beta   90.00
_cell.angle_gamma   90.00
#
_symmetry.space_group_name_H-M   'P 1'
#
loop_
_entity.id
_entity.type
_entity.pdbx_description
1 polymer ?
#
loop_
_entity_poly.entity_id
_entity_poly.type
_entity_poly.pdbx_seq_one_letter_code
_entity_poly.pdbx_strand_id
1 'polypeptide(L)'
;MNTFKSFVFFFIVFTHLTSFGQVTSIATTYAEVVPIISVTEIQQLNFGQFSPLANGGSVTISPQGNRTTNGSIIVTENPVHQGVFSVSGTQDNKLNVLLPNAPVYIYHHNGVNFMYLDNWKVDMPNGGYSESSKNFIVNIGSTLHVAPIESNPIGLYIGSYPVVFFYN
;
A
#
# COMPACT_ATOMS: atom_id res chain seq x y z
N MET A 1 -96.50 24.24 51.65
CA MET A 1 -96.49 23.59 50.31
C MET A 1 -95.84 24.57 49.34
N ASN A 2 -94.63 24.23 48.88
CA ASN A 2 -94.00 24.56 47.58
C ASN A 2 -93.70 26.05 47.29
N THR A 3 -92.55 26.50 46.81
CA THR A 3 -91.42 25.85 46.10
C THR A 3 -90.25 26.84 46.04
N PHE A 4 -89.04 26.40 46.41
CA PHE A 4 -87.79 27.15 46.24
C PHE A 4 -87.30 26.94 44.79
N LYS A 5 -87.25 27.98 43.96
CA LYS A 5 -86.67 27.90 42.61
C LYS A 5 -85.15 28.04 42.72
N SER A 6 -84.43 26.94 42.54
CA SER A 6 -82.97 26.92 42.53
C SER A 6 -82.45 27.33 41.15
N PHE A 7 -81.64 28.39 41.10
CA PHE A 7 -80.99 28.89 39.89
C PHE A 7 -79.60 28.25 39.81
N VAL A 8 -79.39 27.36 38.84
CA VAL A 8 -78.09 26.70 38.64
C VAL A 8 -77.20 27.63 37.79
N PHE A 9 -76.12 28.13 38.38
CA PHE A 9 -75.09 28.89 37.68
C PHE A 9 -74.08 27.89 37.08
N PHE A 10 -73.92 27.90 35.75
CA PHE A 10 -72.96 27.04 35.06
C PHE A 10 -71.58 27.73 35.04
N PHE A 11 -70.61 27.18 35.77
CA PHE A 11 -69.25 27.71 35.84
C PHE A 11 -68.41 27.07 34.73
N ILE A 12 -68.07 27.84 33.69
CA ILE A 12 -67.17 27.38 32.61
C ILE A 12 -65.73 27.59 33.08
N VAL A 13 -65.00 26.50 33.31
CA VAL A 13 -63.56 26.52 33.62
C VAL A 13 -62.79 26.63 32.30
N PHE A 14 -62.21 27.78 32.01
CA PHE A 14 -61.26 27.96 30.90
C PHE A 14 -59.88 27.45 31.35
N THR A 15 -59.45 26.29 30.86
CA THR A 15 -58.09 25.80 31.07
C THR A 15 -57.16 26.47 30.06
N HIS A 16 -56.23 27.30 30.53
CA HIS A 16 -55.19 27.88 29.67
C HIS A 16 -54.19 26.78 29.27
N LEU A 17 -54.22 26.37 28.00
CA LEU A 17 -53.18 25.54 27.40
C LEU A 17 -51.95 26.43 27.15
N THR A 18 -50.94 26.36 28.02
CA THR A 18 -49.65 27.00 27.75
C THR A 18 -48.92 26.21 26.67
N SER A 19 -48.80 26.79 25.46
CA SER A 19 -47.95 26.26 24.39
C SER A 19 -46.51 26.71 24.61
N PHE A 20 -45.59 25.77 24.80
CA PHE A 20 -44.15 26.05 24.79
C PHE A 20 -43.67 26.05 23.34
N GLY A 21 -43.00 27.12 22.90
CA GLY A 21 -42.42 27.19 21.56
C GLY A 21 -41.32 26.13 21.40
N GLN A 22 -41.58 25.10 20.59
CA GLN A 22 -40.59 24.10 20.25
C GLN A 22 -39.92 24.45 18.92
N VAL A 23 -38.59 24.38 18.88
CA VAL A 23 -37.82 24.46 17.63
C VAL A 23 -36.89 23.25 17.55
N THR A 24 -36.92 22.57 16.42
CA THR A 24 -36.05 21.42 16.17
C THR A 24 -34.97 21.85 15.20
N SER A 25 -33.71 21.59 15.57
CA SER A 25 -32.56 21.77 14.70
C SER A 25 -32.00 20.40 14.33
N ILE A 26 -31.65 20.22 13.06
CA ILE A 26 -31.00 19.01 12.56
C ILE A 26 -29.50 19.31 12.54
N ALA A 27 -28.72 18.51 13.28
CA ALA A 27 -27.27 18.60 13.30
C ALA A 27 -26.65 17.53 12.39
N THR A 28 -25.44 17.80 11.92
CA THR A 28 -24.67 16.86 11.09
C THR A 28 -23.70 16.04 11.95
N THR A 29 -23.63 14.74 11.65
CA THR A 29 -22.61 13.81 12.15
C THR A 29 -21.74 13.34 10.99
N TYR A 30 -20.45 13.12 11.23
CA TYR A 30 -19.54 12.50 10.28
C TYR A 30 -18.64 11.47 10.97
N ALA A 31 -18.09 10.56 10.17
CA ALA A 31 -17.02 9.64 10.56
C ALA A 31 -16.04 9.50 9.40
N GLU A 32 -14.76 9.33 9.71
CA GLU A 32 -13.70 9.09 8.74
C GLU A 32 -13.04 7.75 9.05
N VAL A 33 -12.94 6.88 8.03
CA VAL A 33 -12.20 5.62 8.13
C VAL A 33 -10.85 5.83 7.47
N VAL A 34 -9.77 5.70 8.25
CA VAL A 34 -8.39 5.83 7.77
C VAL A 34 -7.72 4.46 7.70
N PRO A 35 -6.80 4.23 6.74
CA PRO A 35 -6.06 2.97 6.68
C PRO A 35 -5.09 2.85 7.87
N ILE A 36 -4.95 1.62 8.38
CA ILE A 36 -4.04 1.32 9.50
C ILE A 36 -2.57 1.20 9.05
N ILE A 37 -2.33 1.00 7.74
CA ILE A 37 -1.02 0.96 7.08
C ILE A 37 -1.09 1.85 5.84
N SER A 38 -0.05 2.67 5.62
CA SER A 38 0.16 3.39 4.36
C SER A 38 1.55 3.08 3.81
N VAL A 39 1.64 2.86 2.51
CA VAL A 39 2.86 2.44 1.80
C VAL A 39 3.08 3.34 0.59
N THR A 40 4.29 3.85 0.45
CA THR A 40 4.73 4.63 -0.71
C THR A 40 6.04 4.06 -1.24
N GLU A 41 6.09 3.74 -2.54
CA GLU A 41 7.35 3.45 -3.21
C GLU A 41 8.12 4.76 -3.39
N ILE A 42 9.30 4.86 -2.78
CA ILE A 42 10.15 6.05 -2.84
C ILE A 42 11.36 5.85 -3.75
N GLN A 43 11.66 4.61 -4.13
CA GLN A 43 12.68 4.27 -5.11
C GLN A 43 12.32 2.96 -5.81
N GLN A 44 12.40 2.96 -7.15
CA GLN A 44 12.13 1.78 -7.95
C GLN A 44 13.33 0.83 -7.94
N LEU A 45 13.04 -0.48 -7.94
CA LEU A 45 14.05 -1.50 -8.20
C LEU A 45 14.54 -1.37 -9.65
N ASN A 46 15.81 -1.03 -9.82
CA ASN A 46 16.44 -0.77 -11.11
C ASN A 46 17.78 -1.53 -11.23
N PHE A 47 17.88 -2.37 -12.26
CA PHE A 47 19.07 -3.19 -12.56
C PHE A 47 20.15 -2.45 -13.36
N GLY A 48 19.87 -1.22 -13.78
CA GLY A 48 20.74 -0.38 -14.59
C GLY A 48 20.83 -0.85 -16.04
N GLN A 49 21.86 -0.37 -16.74
CA GLN A 49 22.15 -0.78 -18.11
C GLN A 49 23.22 -1.88 -18.13
N PHE A 50 22.95 -2.92 -18.90
CA PHE A 50 23.84 -4.05 -19.11
C PHE A 50 23.68 -4.58 -20.54
N SER A 51 24.62 -5.40 -20.99
CA SER A 51 24.58 -6.08 -22.29
C SER A 51 24.73 -7.59 -22.07
N PRO A 52 23.71 -8.40 -22.42
CA PRO A 52 23.86 -9.85 -22.47
C PRO A 52 24.66 -10.23 -23.72
N LEU A 53 25.53 -11.23 -23.58
CA LEU A 53 26.24 -11.86 -24.72
C LEU A 53 25.56 -13.19 -25.08
N ALA A 54 26.28 -14.07 -25.79
CA ALA A 54 25.76 -15.29 -26.40
C ALA A 54 25.06 -16.27 -25.44
N ASN A 55 25.38 -16.26 -24.15
CA ASN A 55 24.79 -17.18 -23.16
C ASN A 55 23.80 -16.52 -22.20
N GLY A 56 23.59 -15.20 -22.28
CA GLY A 56 22.83 -14.48 -21.26
C GLY A 56 23.46 -14.58 -19.87
N GLY A 57 22.64 -14.46 -18.82
CA GLY A 57 23.09 -14.56 -17.43
C GLY A 57 22.08 -13.96 -16.46
N SER A 58 22.58 -13.48 -15.32
CA SER A 58 21.74 -12.83 -14.31
C SER A 58 22.38 -11.58 -13.72
N VAL A 59 21.53 -10.67 -13.26
CA VAL A 59 21.91 -9.48 -12.48
C VAL A 59 21.12 -9.52 -11.19
N THR A 60 21.80 -9.51 -10.05
CA THR A 60 21.16 -9.48 -8.74
C THR A 60 21.39 -8.11 -8.09
N ILE A 61 20.31 -7.52 -7.57
CA ILE A 61 20.38 -6.36 -6.67
C ILE A 61 19.99 -6.84 -5.28
N SER A 62 20.87 -6.67 -4.30
CA SER A 62 20.54 -6.99 -2.90
C SER A 62 19.69 -5.88 -2.27
N PRO A 63 18.96 -6.15 -1.17
CA PRO A 63 18.29 -5.10 -0.40
C PRO A 63 19.21 -3.98 0.11
N GLN A 64 20.53 -4.19 0.12
CA GLN A 64 21.53 -3.18 0.48
C GLN A 64 22.00 -2.34 -0.73
N GLY A 65 21.41 -2.56 -1.91
CA GLY A 65 21.78 -1.86 -3.14
C GLY A 65 23.01 -2.42 -3.86
N ASN A 66 23.56 -3.55 -3.41
CA ASN A 66 24.72 -4.15 -4.05
C ASN A 66 24.33 -4.90 -5.32
N ARG A 67 25.02 -4.62 -6.44
CA ARG A 67 24.87 -5.36 -7.70
C ARG A 67 25.90 -6.46 -7.84
N THR A 68 25.43 -7.65 -8.17
CA THR A 68 26.28 -8.76 -8.61
C THR A 68 25.77 -9.30 -9.95
N THR A 69 26.65 -9.95 -10.72
CA THR A 69 26.28 -10.57 -12.00
C THR A 69 26.85 -11.98 -12.09
N ASN A 70 26.16 -12.81 -12.87
CA ASN A 70 26.61 -14.15 -13.22
C ASN A 70 26.38 -14.39 -14.71
N GLY A 71 27.21 -15.23 -15.33
CA GLY A 71 27.14 -15.54 -16.75
C GLY A 71 27.79 -14.47 -17.62
N SER A 72 27.32 -14.35 -18.85
CA SER A 72 27.89 -13.49 -19.88
C SER A 72 27.17 -12.15 -19.95
N ILE A 73 27.22 -11.40 -18.85
CA ILE A 73 26.65 -10.05 -18.73
C ILE A 73 27.78 -9.03 -18.59
N ILE A 74 27.77 -7.99 -19.43
CA ILE A 74 28.64 -6.82 -19.27
C ILE A 74 27.80 -5.69 -18.67
N VAL A 75 28.22 -5.16 -17.53
CA VAL A 75 27.53 -4.04 -16.86
C VAL A 75 28.18 -2.70 -17.19
N THR A 76 27.37 -1.65 -17.21
CA THR A 76 27.85 -0.26 -17.27
C THR A 76 27.95 0.34 -15.87
N GLU A 77 28.62 1.49 -15.72
CA GLU A 77 28.75 2.21 -14.45
C GLU A 77 27.47 2.96 -14.02
N ASN A 78 26.35 2.81 -14.75
CA ASN A 78 25.12 3.47 -14.37
C ASN A 78 24.63 3.03 -12.98
N PRO A 79 24.09 3.97 -12.17
CA PRO A 79 23.51 3.67 -10.87
C PRO A 79 22.44 2.59 -10.96
N VAL A 80 22.41 1.77 -9.93
CA VAL A 80 21.43 0.72 -9.72
C VAL A 80 20.84 0.88 -8.34
N HIS A 81 19.60 0.44 -8.20
CA HIS A 81 18.79 0.77 -7.04
C HIS A 81 17.99 -0.45 -6.63
N GLN A 82 18.00 -0.75 -5.34
CA GLN A 82 17.01 -1.63 -4.73
C GLN A 82 15.64 -0.94 -4.70
N GLY A 83 14.56 -1.71 -4.63
CA GLY A 83 13.23 -1.15 -4.39
C GLY A 83 13.14 -0.64 -2.96
N VAL A 84 12.63 0.57 -2.75
CA VAL A 84 12.52 1.18 -1.41
C VAL A 84 11.11 1.65 -1.18
N PHE A 85 10.53 1.18 -0.08
CA PHE A 85 9.18 1.51 0.34
C PHE A 85 9.21 2.22 1.69
N SER A 86 8.62 3.39 1.74
CA SER A 86 8.28 4.06 3.00
C SER A 86 6.94 3.54 3.48
N VAL A 87 6.93 2.95 4.66
CA VAL A 87 5.73 2.41 5.26
C VAL A 87 5.47 3.14 6.57
N SER A 88 4.21 3.54 6.76
CA SER A 88 3.72 4.17 7.98
C SER A 88 2.56 3.37 8.55
N GLY A 89 2.48 3.32 9.88
CA GLY A 89 1.57 2.42 10.54
C GLY A 89 1.33 2.74 12.01
N THR A 90 0.39 2.03 12.63
CA THR A 90 0.05 2.19 14.05
C THR A 90 0.99 1.39 14.94
N GLN A 91 1.13 1.87 16.18
CA GLN A 91 1.88 1.20 17.24
C GLN A 91 1.25 -0.18 17.55
N ASP A 92 2.04 -1.10 18.10
CA ASP A 92 1.59 -2.36 18.73
C ASP A 92 1.23 -3.54 17.79
N ASN A 93 1.55 -3.47 16.49
CA ASN A 93 1.47 -4.64 15.59
C ASN A 93 2.77 -4.92 14.80
N LYS A 94 3.09 -6.20 14.60
CA LYS A 94 4.25 -6.63 13.80
C LYS A 94 3.96 -6.53 12.31
N LEU A 95 4.71 -5.67 11.59
CA LEU A 95 4.63 -5.63 10.14
C LEU A 95 5.35 -6.83 9.50
N ASN A 96 4.64 -7.48 8.57
CA ASN A 96 5.17 -8.52 7.70
C ASN A 96 5.08 -8.08 6.23
N VAL A 97 5.98 -8.63 5.39
CA VAL A 97 6.06 -8.36 3.96
C VAL A 97 6.01 -9.69 3.20
N LEU A 98 5.06 -9.83 2.27
CA LEU A 98 5.08 -10.93 1.30
C LEU A 98 5.64 -10.44 -0.03
N LEU A 99 6.65 -11.15 -0.49
CA LEU A 99 7.26 -10.97 -1.82
C LEU A 99 6.68 -12.01 -2.78
N PRO A 100 6.84 -11.82 -4.11
CA PRO A 100 6.40 -12.80 -5.09
C PRO A 100 7.04 -14.18 -4.83
N ASN A 101 6.21 -15.21 -4.86
CA ASN A 101 6.64 -16.61 -4.73
C ASN A 101 6.82 -17.31 -6.09
N ALA A 102 6.46 -16.63 -7.18
CA ALA A 102 6.61 -17.08 -8.56
C ALA A 102 7.43 -16.03 -9.36
N PRO A 103 8.02 -16.43 -10.50
CA PRO A 103 8.70 -15.50 -11.37
C PRO A 103 7.80 -14.32 -11.79
N VAL A 104 8.34 -13.11 -11.73
CA VAL A 104 7.69 -11.90 -12.25
C VAL A 104 8.33 -11.53 -13.57
N TYR A 105 7.53 -11.29 -14.60
CA TYR A 105 8.02 -10.98 -15.93
C TYR A 105 8.05 -9.48 -16.20
N ILE A 106 9.12 -9.02 -16.84
CA ILE A 106 9.22 -7.67 -17.43
C ILE A 106 9.36 -7.82 -18.94
N TYR A 107 8.75 -6.90 -19.68
CA TYR A 107 8.61 -7.02 -21.12
C TYR A 107 9.34 -5.90 -21.83
N HIS A 108 9.89 -6.22 -22.99
CA HIS A 108 10.43 -5.22 -23.89
C HIS A 108 9.33 -4.21 -24.24
N HIS A 109 9.58 -2.92 -24.06
CA HIS A 109 8.57 -1.87 -24.22
C HIS A 109 7.85 -1.86 -25.59
N ASN A 110 8.51 -2.39 -26.63
CA ASN A 110 8.02 -2.45 -28.00
C ASN A 110 7.85 -3.89 -28.52
N GLY A 111 7.80 -4.91 -27.65
CA GLY A 111 7.78 -6.30 -28.11
C GLY A 111 7.27 -7.31 -27.10
N VAL A 112 7.40 -8.60 -27.47
CA VAL A 112 6.97 -9.75 -26.65
C VAL A 112 8.12 -10.40 -25.89
N ASN A 113 9.36 -10.01 -26.18
CA ASN A 113 10.54 -10.48 -25.48
C ASN A 113 10.44 -10.09 -24.01
N PHE A 114 10.85 -10.99 -23.13
CA PHE A 114 10.74 -10.80 -21.69
C PHE A 114 12.03 -11.19 -20.98
N MET A 115 12.19 -10.64 -19.79
CA MET A 115 13.09 -11.14 -18.76
C MET A 115 12.24 -11.49 -17.55
N TYR A 116 12.77 -12.24 -16.59
CA TYR A 116 12.03 -12.56 -15.38
C TYR A 116 12.86 -12.33 -14.12
N LEU A 117 12.16 -12.02 -13.05
CA LEU A 117 12.70 -11.72 -11.73
C LEU A 117 12.28 -12.82 -10.77
N ASP A 118 13.24 -13.31 -9.98
CA ASP A 118 13.01 -14.25 -8.89
C ASP A 118 13.93 -13.96 -7.69
N ASN A 119 13.99 -14.92 -6.75
CA ASN A 119 14.90 -14.87 -5.60
C ASN A 119 14.78 -13.54 -4.83
N TRP A 120 13.52 -13.12 -4.62
CA TRP A 120 13.17 -11.90 -3.93
C TRP A 120 13.66 -11.92 -2.49
N LYS A 121 14.24 -10.80 -2.06
CA LYS A 121 14.77 -10.61 -0.70
C LYS A 121 14.29 -9.28 -0.15
N VAL A 122 14.08 -9.24 1.16
CA VAL A 122 13.74 -8.04 1.92
C VAL A 122 14.73 -7.87 3.06
N ASP A 123 15.13 -6.66 3.37
CA ASP A 123 16.01 -6.36 4.52
C ASP A 123 15.22 -6.28 5.85
N MET A 124 14.50 -7.34 6.18
CA MET A 124 13.77 -7.40 7.43
C MET A 124 14.66 -7.91 8.57
N PRO A 125 14.68 -7.25 9.74
CA PRO A 125 15.32 -7.80 10.94
C PRO A 125 14.69 -9.15 11.34
N ASN A 126 15.48 -10.04 11.95
CA ASN A 126 14.95 -11.28 12.52
C ASN A 126 13.84 -10.96 13.53
N GLY A 127 12.58 -11.28 13.18
CA GLY A 127 11.40 -11.00 14.02
C GLY A 127 10.51 -9.83 13.57
N GLY A 128 10.82 -9.18 12.45
CA GLY A 128 10.03 -8.06 11.89
C GLY A 128 10.59 -6.68 12.27
N TYR A 129 10.03 -5.61 11.70
CA TYR A 129 10.32 -4.25 12.16
C TYR A 129 9.64 -4.02 13.51
N SER A 130 10.42 -3.72 14.55
CA SER A 130 9.92 -3.48 15.91
C SER A 130 9.42 -2.04 16.09
N GLU A 131 8.31 -1.92 16.82
CA GLU A 131 7.28 -0.85 16.87
C GLU A 131 7.70 0.53 17.39
N SER A 132 8.98 0.81 17.64
CA SER A 132 9.36 2.14 18.17
C SER A 132 9.27 3.26 17.12
N SER A 133 9.17 2.91 15.83
CA SER A 133 9.04 3.87 14.73
C SER A 133 7.71 3.70 13.99
N LYS A 134 6.86 4.73 14.05
CA LYS A 134 5.62 4.81 13.25
C LYS A 134 5.86 4.78 11.74
N ASN A 135 7.11 5.02 11.33
CA ASN A 135 7.59 4.96 9.97
C ASN A 135 8.80 4.03 9.90
N PHE A 136 8.86 3.20 8.86
CA PHE A 136 10.02 2.36 8.59
C PHE A 136 10.26 2.26 7.09
N ILE A 137 11.51 1.97 6.74
CA ILE A 137 11.95 1.77 5.37
C ILE A 137 12.12 0.28 5.12
N VAL A 138 11.52 -0.19 4.03
CA VAL A 138 11.65 -1.56 3.57
C VAL A 138 12.40 -1.55 2.23
N ASN A 139 13.55 -2.21 2.20
CA ASN A 139 14.34 -2.39 0.99
C ASN A 139 14.13 -3.80 0.42
N ILE A 140 13.93 -3.86 -0.89
CA ILE A 140 13.67 -5.10 -1.62
C ILE A 140 14.69 -5.27 -2.73
N GLY A 141 15.30 -6.45 -2.78
CA GLY A 141 16.17 -6.90 -3.85
C GLY A 141 15.61 -8.13 -4.55
N SER A 142 16.12 -8.42 -5.74
CA SER A 142 15.80 -9.64 -6.49
C SER A 142 16.87 -9.95 -7.53
N THR A 143 16.69 -11.06 -8.25
CA THR A 143 17.57 -11.48 -9.35
C THR A 143 16.82 -11.42 -10.66
N LEU A 144 17.34 -10.62 -11.60
CA LEU A 144 16.88 -10.56 -12.99
C LEU A 144 17.63 -11.60 -13.81
N HIS A 145 16.89 -12.43 -14.54
CA HIS A 145 17.42 -13.42 -15.47
C HIS A 145 17.24 -12.94 -16.90
N VAL A 146 18.32 -13.02 -17.65
CA VAL A 146 18.47 -12.43 -18.98
C VAL A 146 18.92 -13.51 -19.94
N ALA A 147 18.16 -13.73 -21.01
CA ALA A 147 18.52 -14.64 -22.09
C ALA A 147 19.60 -14.00 -23.00
N PRO A 148 20.14 -14.74 -23.98
CA PRO A 148 21.06 -14.19 -24.96
C PRO A 148 20.47 -13.00 -25.74
N ILE A 149 21.35 -12.17 -26.31
CA ILE A 149 20.94 -10.93 -27.01
C ILE A 149 19.95 -11.16 -28.16
N GLU A 150 19.97 -12.32 -28.81
CA GLU A 150 19.01 -12.70 -29.85
C GLU A 150 17.58 -12.88 -29.31
N SER A 151 17.44 -13.29 -28.04
CA SER A 151 16.16 -13.47 -27.35
C SER A 151 15.77 -12.25 -26.52
N ASN A 152 16.75 -11.47 -26.07
CA ASN A 152 16.55 -10.19 -25.40
C ASN A 152 17.25 -9.07 -26.18
N PRO A 153 16.64 -8.60 -27.29
CA PRO A 153 17.21 -7.50 -28.08
C PRO A 153 17.31 -6.22 -27.26
N ILE A 154 18.15 -5.31 -27.76
CA ILE A 154 18.45 -4.02 -27.14
C ILE A 154 17.16 -3.21 -26.97
N GLY A 155 16.95 -2.70 -25.76
CA GLY A 155 15.89 -1.77 -25.46
C GLY A 155 15.49 -1.80 -23.99
N LEU A 156 14.42 -1.08 -23.68
CA LEU A 156 13.91 -0.95 -22.33
C LEU A 156 12.96 -2.11 -22.00
N TYR A 157 13.19 -2.77 -20.87
CA TYR A 157 12.31 -3.80 -20.32
C TYR A 157 11.65 -3.27 -19.05
N ILE A 158 10.32 -3.25 -19.01
CA ILE A 158 9.54 -2.68 -17.90
C ILE A 158 8.49 -3.70 -17.45
N GLY A 159 8.19 -3.69 -16.16
CA GLY A 159 7.03 -4.34 -15.58
C GLY A 159 6.88 -3.93 -14.13
N SER A 160 5.93 -4.57 -13.44
CA SER A 160 5.62 -4.33 -12.03
C SER A 160 5.64 -5.64 -11.26
N TYR A 161 6.00 -5.59 -9.99
CA TYR A 161 5.97 -6.74 -9.08
C TYR A 161 5.04 -6.47 -7.89
N PRO A 162 4.26 -7.46 -7.44
CA PRO A 162 3.40 -7.29 -6.27
C PRO A 162 4.21 -7.37 -4.98
N VAL A 163 3.93 -6.47 -4.03
CA VAL A 163 4.42 -6.54 -2.66
C VAL A 163 3.23 -6.34 -1.73
N VAL A 164 3.07 -7.23 -0.75
CA VAL A 164 1.97 -7.16 0.22
C VAL A 164 2.53 -6.81 1.59
N PHE A 165 1.99 -5.75 2.19
CA PHE A 165 2.30 -5.29 3.55
C PHE A 165 1.10 -5.57 4.45
N PHE A 166 1.31 -6.20 5.59
CA PHE A 166 0.23 -6.59 6.50
C PHE A 166 0.69 -6.69 7.95
N TYR A 167 -0.26 -6.55 8.88
CA TYR A 167 -0.05 -6.79 10.30
C TYR A 167 -0.43 -8.23 10.68
N ASN A 168 0.31 -8.79 11.63
CA ASN A 168 -0.02 -10.03 12.34
C ASN A 168 -0.31 -9.75 13.81
#